data_AF-A0A438LYB0-F1
#
_entry.id   AF-A0A438LYB0-F1
#
_cell.length_a   1.000
_cell.length_b   1.000
_cell.length_c   1.000
_cell.angle_alpha   90.00
_cell.angle_beta   90.00
_cell.angle_gamma   90.00
#
_symmetry.space_group_name_H-M   'P 1'
#
loop_
_entity.id
_entity.type
_entity.pdbx_description
1 polymer ?
#
loop_
_entity_poly.entity_id
_entity_poly.type
_entity_poly.pdbx_seq_one_letter_code
_entity_poly.pdbx_strand_id
1 'polypeptide(L)'
;MTTQPMPTADRALTDRVLASFDAAPSARLREVMHSLVAHLHAFASDVRLTEEEWAAAVSFLTRAGQISDDRRQELILLSDVLGLSMLVIGINHPATETATASTVVGPFFVEDAPEFAGGDDISGGAGGELCFYSGRVLSATGTPIPGARIEVWHSDDEGNYDVQYAQLDGAQGRGRLRSDADGRYWFSSVLPVPYPIPHDGPVGQLLAAAKRDSMRPAHVHFQISAPGFATLTTHVFVAGDPYLGSDAVFGEKDSLVRDFVRHDAGLAPDGRVLDTAFFTMDFDFVLDVADSV
;
A
#
# COMPACT_ATOMS: atom_id res chain seq x y z
N MET A 1 4.05 20.59 25.44
CA MET A 1 3.42 19.81 26.52
C MET A 1 4.54 19.19 27.35
N THR A 2 4.57 19.47 28.64
CA THR A 2 5.59 18.95 29.56
C THR A 2 5.10 17.58 30.05
N THR A 3 5.77 16.50 29.65
CA THR A 3 5.47 15.14 30.14
C THR A 3 5.68 15.10 31.65
N GLN A 4 4.65 14.76 32.40
CA GLN A 4 4.77 14.58 33.85
C GLN A 4 5.47 13.23 34.10
N PRO A 5 6.51 13.16 34.95
CA PRO A 5 7.23 11.92 35.17
C PRO A 5 6.31 10.84 35.76
N MET A 6 6.44 9.60 35.26
CA MET A 6 5.72 8.42 35.76
C MET A 6 5.83 8.30 37.30
N PRO A 7 4.70 8.11 38.02
CA PRO A 7 4.73 7.83 39.45
C PRO A 7 5.60 6.62 39.80
N THR A 8 6.22 6.64 40.98
CA THR A 8 7.19 5.60 41.40
C THR A 8 6.59 4.18 41.46
N ALA A 9 5.31 4.05 41.85
CA ALA A 9 4.62 2.76 41.89
C ALA A 9 4.39 2.19 40.48
N ASP A 10 4.09 3.06 39.51
CA ASP A 10 3.85 2.67 38.12
C ASP A 10 5.16 2.24 37.44
N ARG A 11 6.27 2.89 37.80
CA ARG A 11 7.61 2.48 37.37
C ARG A 11 7.97 1.08 37.85
N ALA A 12 7.66 0.75 39.11
CA ALA A 12 7.91 -0.59 39.66
C ALA A 12 7.09 -1.69 38.95
N LEU A 13 5.88 -1.39 38.48
CA LEU A 13 5.11 -2.32 37.66
C LEU A 13 5.79 -2.52 36.30
N THR A 14 6.15 -1.44 35.61
CA THR A 14 6.83 -1.50 34.30
C THR A 14 8.11 -2.33 34.37
N ASP A 15 8.97 -2.08 35.35
CA ASP A 15 10.23 -2.82 35.53
C ASP A 15 9.99 -4.33 35.73
N ARG A 16 8.93 -4.71 36.46
CA ARG A 16 8.54 -6.11 36.65
C ARG A 16 8.04 -6.78 35.37
N VAL A 17 7.27 -6.07 34.54
CA VAL A 17 6.79 -6.61 33.27
C VAL A 17 7.94 -6.77 32.29
N LEU A 18 8.86 -5.80 32.21
CA LEU A 18 10.07 -5.92 31.39
C LEU A 18 10.90 -7.14 31.79
N ALA A 19 11.20 -7.30 33.09
CA ALA A 19 11.96 -8.45 33.59
C ALA A 19 11.30 -9.81 33.29
N SER A 20 9.98 -9.85 33.09
CA SER A 20 9.27 -11.09 32.73
C SER A 20 9.65 -11.66 31.36
N PHE A 21 10.22 -10.83 30.47
CA PHE A 21 10.70 -11.25 29.15
C PHE A 21 12.18 -11.65 29.12
N ASP A 22 12.96 -11.40 30.18
CA ASP A 22 14.41 -11.65 30.22
C ASP A 22 14.81 -13.10 29.92
N ALA A 23 13.95 -14.05 30.30
CA ALA A 23 14.20 -15.48 30.09
C ALA A 23 13.82 -15.99 28.69
N ALA A 24 13.23 -15.17 27.82
CA ALA A 24 12.84 -15.60 26.48
C ALA A 24 14.08 -16.02 25.67
N PRO A 25 14.14 -17.21 25.04
CA PRO A 25 15.37 -17.69 24.39
C PRO A 25 15.86 -16.80 23.24
N SER A 26 14.92 -16.27 22.45
CA SER A 26 15.22 -15.39 21.31
C SER A 26 15.65 -14.00 21.78
N ALA A 27 16.88 -13.60 21.45
CA ALA A 27 17.39 -12.26 21.73
C ALA A 27 16.54 -11.18 21.05
N ARG A 28 16.09 -11.42 19.82
CA ARG A 28 15.24 -10.49 19.09
C ARG A 28 13.87 -10.34 19.73
N LEU A 29 13.29 -11.43 20.22
CA LEU A 29 12.01 -11.37 20.94
C LEU A 29 12.13 -10.54 22.21
N ARG A 30 13.20 -10.71 22.99
CA ARG A 30 13.46 -9.90 24.19
C ARG A 30 13.52 -8.41 23.85
N GLU A 31 14.31 -8.06 22.84
CA GLU A 31 14.46 -6.67 22.37
C GLU A 31 13.11 -6.05 21.97
N VAL A 32 12.33 -6.73 21.13
CA VAL A 32 11.02 -6.26 20.66
C VAL A 32 10.04 -6.10 21.82
N MET A 33 9.93 -7.11 22.70
CA MET A 33 8.97 -7.07 23.80
C MET A 33 9.35 -6.02 24.86
N HIS A 34 10.63 -5.84 25.14
CA HIS A 34 11.08 -4.78 26.06
C HIS A 34 10.69 -3.40 25.53
N SER A 35 10.97 -3.14 24.25
CA SER A 35 10.62 -1.86 23.62
C SER A 35 9.10 -1.64 23.61
N LEU A 36 8.33 -2.64 23.18
CA LEU A 36 6.87 -2.56 23.10
C LEU A 36 6.25 -2.25 24.48
N VAL A 37 6.62 -3.00 25.51
CA VAL A 37 6.10 -2.80 26.88
C VAL A 37 6.46 -1.41 27.40
N ALA A 38 7.71 -0.99 27.21
CA ALA A 38 8.16 0.33 27.66
C ALA A 38 7.34 1.46 27.00
N HIS A 39 7.14 1.41 25.68
CA HIS A 39 6.35 2.39 24.94
C HIS A 39 4.85 2.34 25.29
N LEU A 40 4.28 1.15 25.47
CA LEU A 40 2.87 0.97 25.84
C LEU A 40 2.57 1.54 27.24
N HIS A 41 3.40 1.21 28.23
CA HIS A 41 3.25 1.74 29.59
C HIS A 41 3.50 3.25 29.64
N ALA A 42 4.48 3.75 28.90
CA ALA A 42 4.73 5.18 28.79
C ALA A 42 3.53 5.93 28.18
N PHE A 43 2.93 5.40 27.11
CA PHE A 43 1.70 5.95 26.52
C PHE A 43 0.56 6.00 27.55
N ALA A 44 0.26 4.87 28.21
CA ALA A 44 -0.83 4.79 29.17
C ALA A 44 -0.65 5.79 30.33
N SER A 45 0.60 5.96 30.81
CA SER A 45 0.90 6.93 31.85
C SER A 45 0.82 8.38 31.37
N ASP A 46 1.30 8.68 30.16
CA ASP A 46 1.33 10.04 29.61
C ASP A 46 -0.08 10.60 29.43
N VAL A 47 -0.98 9.79 28.87
CA VAL A 47 -2.39 10.18 28.68
C VAL A 47 -3.26 9.98 29.93
N ARG A 48 -2.71 9.35 30.98
CA ARG A 48 -3.46 8.93 32.17
C ARG A 48 -4.72 8.13 31.82
N LEU A 49 -4.52 7.07 31.04
CA LEU A 49 -5.60 6.24 30.50
C LEU A 49 -6.55 5.75 31.60
N THR A 50 -7.84 6.02 31.45
CA THR A 50 -8.88 5.61 32.39
C THR A 50 -9.30 4.16 32.17
N GLU A 51 -9.97 3.55 33.16
CA GLU A 51 -10.52 2.20 33.05
C GLU A 51 -11.58 2.09 31.94
N GLU A 52 -12.39 3.15 31.73
CA GLU A 52 -13.38 3.22 30.66
C GLU A 52 -12.73 3.29 29.29
N GLU A 53 -11.72 4.14 29.10
CA GLU A 53 -10.95 4.24 27.84
C GLU A 53 -10.21 2.94 27.54
N TRP A 54 -9.63 2.30 28.57
CA TRP A 54 -9.00 0.99 28.42
C TRP A 54 -10.02 -0.08 27.98
N ALA A 55 -11.20 -0.14 28.61
CA ALA A 55 -12.24 -1.08 28.23
C ALA A 55 -12.74 -0.83 26.79
N ALA A 56 -12.84 0.44 26.39
CA ALA A 56 -13.17 0.83 25.02
C ALA A 56 -12.11 0.37 24.01
N ALA A 57 -10.82 0.52 24.32
CA ALA A 57 -9.72 0.06 23.49
C ALA A 57 -9.69 -1.48 23.36
N VAL A 58 -9.92 -2.22 24.45
CA VAL A 58 -10.03 -3.69 24.42
C VAL A 58 -11.23 -4.13 23.56
N SER A 59 -12.38 -3.48 23.71
CA SER A 59 -13.56 -3.74 22.89
C SER A 59 -13.31 -3.44 21.40
N PHE A 60 -12.61 -2.34 21.10
CA PHE A 60 -12.20 -1.97 19.76
C PHE A 60 -11.34 -3.06 19.11
N LEU A 61 -10.25 -3.47 19.76
CA LEU A 61 -9.34 -4.51 19.25
C LEU A 61 -10.05 -5.86 19.11
N THR A 62 -10.94 -6.20 20.05
CA THR A 62 -11.75 -7.42 19.98
C THR A 62 -12.63 -7.42 18.73
N ARG A 63 -13.36 -6.33 18.48
CA ARG A 63 -14.22 -6.21 17.28
C ARG A 63 -13.42 -6.20 15.99
N ALA A 64 -12.24 -5.58 15.98
CA ALA A 64 -11.36 -5.59 14.81
C ALA A 64 -10.87 -7.02 14.49
N GLY A 65 -10.54 -7.80 15.53
CA GLY A 65 -10.25 -9.22 15.36
C GLY A 65 -11.45 -10.02 14.86
N GLN A 66 -12.65 -9.78 15.39
CA GLN A 66 -13.87 -10.53 15.04
C GLN A 66 -14.39 -10.28 13.62
N ILE A 67 -14.20 -9.07 13.09
CA ILE A 67 -14.60 -8.73 11.71
C ILE A 67 -13.56 -9.14 10.67
N SER A 68 -12.37 -9.55 11.11
CA SER A 68 -11.31 -10.00 10.19
C SER A 68 -11.55 -11.45 9.76
N ASP A 69 -11.33 -11.73 8.48
CA ASP A 69 -11.42 -13.04 7.83
C ASP A 69 -10.37 -13.18 6.70
N ASP A 70 -10.46 -14.21 5.87
CA ASP A 70 -9.50 -14.48 4.80
C ASP A 70 -9.45 -13.39 3.71
N ARG A 71 -10.47 -12.51 3.64
CA ARG A 71 -10.58 -11.41 2.67
C ARG A 71 -10.45 -10.03 3.31
N ARG A 72 -10.85 -9.90 4.57
CA ARG A 72 -10.83 -8.65 5.33
C ARG A 72 -9.86 -8.75 6.49
N GLN A 73 -8.84 -7.88 6.52
CA GLN A 73 -7.87 -7.83 7.60
C GLN A 73 -7.94 -6.47 8.31
N GLU A 74 -8.88 -6.31 9.24
CA GLU A 74 -9.14 -5.03 9.93
C GLU A 74 -7.96 -4.60 10.82
N LEU A 75 -7.16 -5.54 11.34
CA LEU A 75 -5.95 -5.22 12.11
C LEU A 75 -4.80 -4.72 11.21
N ILE A 76 -4.72 -5.19 9.96
CA ILE A 76 -3.81 -4.60 8.96
C ILE A 76 -4.30 -3.21 8.61
N LEU A 77 -5.60 -3.04 8.38
CA LEU A 77 -6.19 -1.73 8.10
C LEU A 77 -5.96 -0.74 9.26
N LEU A 78 -6.01 -1.20 10.51
CA LEU A 78 -5.66 -0.39 11.67
C LEU A 78 -4.19 0.06 11.62
N SER A 79 -3.27 -0.84 11.25
CA SER A 79 -1.86 -0.51 11.03
C SER A 79 -1.70 0.54 9.92
N ASP A 80 -2.46 0.42 8.83
CA ASP A 80 -2.43 1.35 7.70
C ASP A 80 -2.88 2.76 8.11
N VAL A 81 -4.04 2.89 8.75
CA VAL A 81 -4.58 4.20 9.14
C VAL A 81 -3.84 4.85 10.31
N LEU A 82 -3.03 4.10 11.04
CA LEU A 82 -2.11 4.64 12.05
C LEU A 82 -0.71 4.94 11.46
N GLY A 83 -0.50 4.68 10.18
CA GLY A 83 0.78 4.91 9.49
C GLY A 83 1.87 3.90 9.83
N LEU A 84 1.56 2.87 10.63
CA LEU A 84 2.54 1.87 11.04
C LEU A 84 3.03 1.03 9.85
N SER A 85 2.14 0.67 8.93
CA SER A 85 2.50 -0.10 7.73
C SER A 85 3.53 0.65 6.88
N MET A 86 3.29 1.94 6.64
CA MET A 86 4.22 2.80 5.90
C MET A 86 5.53 3.04 6.65
N LEU A 87 5.50 3.17 7.98
CA LEU A 87 6.70 3.27 8.80
C LEU A 87 7.54 1.99 8.71
N VAL A 88 6.93 0.82 8.82
CA VAL A 88 7.62 -0.48 8.67
C VAL A 88 8.26 -0.58 7.29
N ILE A 89 7.58 -0.13 6.24
CA ILE A 89 8.15 -0.11 4.88
C ILE A 89 9.33 0.86 4.80
N GLY A 90 9.22 2.07 5.36
CA GLY A 90 10.34 3.01 5.38
C GLY A 90 11.57 2.50 6.13
N ILE A 91 11.40 1.68 7.17
CA ILE A 91 12.50 1.05 7.91
C ILE A 91 13.19 -0.05 7.10
N ASN A 92 12.41 -0.89 6.39
CA ASN A 92 12.94 -2.07 5.70
C ASN A 92 13.28 -1.82 4.21
N HIS A 93 12.76 -0.74 3.64
CA HIS A 93 13.00 -0.29 2.27
C HIS A 93 13.29 1.21 2.29
N PRO A 94 14.43 1.63 2.88
CA PRO A 94 14.79 3.04 2.95
C PRO A 94 14.88 3.61 1.54
N ALA A 95 14.34 4.82 1.34
CA ALA A 95 14.44 5.49 0.05
C ALA A 95 15.91 5.69 -0.30
N THR A 96 16.32 5.23 -1.48
CA THR A 96 17.60 5.61 -2.09
C THR A 96 17.35 6.79 -3.03
N GLU A 97 18.41 7.55 -3.37
CA GLU A 97 18.27 8.69 -4.27
C GLU A 97 17.81 8.29 -5.67
N THR A 98 18.06 7.04 -6.06
CA THR A 98 17.87 6.55 -7.43
C THR A 98 16.72 5.57 -7.58
N ALA A 99 16.41 4.75 -6.58
CA ALA A 99 15.37 3.72 -6.72
C ALA A 99 13.96 4.29 -6.54
N THR A 100 13.00 3.64 -7.18
CA THR A 100 11.59 3.97 -6.98
C THR A 100 11.19 3.67 -5.54
N ALA A 101 10.51 4.62 -4.90
CA ALA A 101 10.12 4.47 -3.51
C ALA A 101 9.07 3.36 -3.32
N SER A 102 9.27 2.51 -2.30
CA SER A 102 8.29 1.48 -1.92
C SER A 102 7.09 2.06 -1.16
N THR A 103 5.96 1.36 -1.20
CA THR A 103 4.74 1.64 -0.43
C THR A 103 4.04 0.33 -0.04
N VAL A 104 2.93 0.43 0.72
CA VAL A 104 2.16 -0.74 1.17
C VAL A 104 1.65 -1.59 0.00
N VAL A 105 1.57 -2.91 0.19
CA VAL A 105 0.92 -3.81 -0.78
C VAL A 105 -0.59 -3.50 -0.86
N GLY A 106 -1.22 -3.19 0.27
CA GLY A 106 -2.67 -3.15 0.39
C GLY A 106 -3.28 -4.56 0.44
N PRO A 107 -4.59 -4.68 0.73
CA PRO A 107 -5.23 -5.97 0.99
C PRO A 107 -5.70 -6.71 -0.27
N PHE A 108 -5.57 -6.11 -1.46
CA PHE A 108 -6.21 -6.60 -2.69
C PHE A 108 -5.24 -7.29 -3.66
N PHE A 109 -4.01 -7.55 -3.25
CA PHE A 109 -3.07 -8.32 -4.05
C PHE A 109 -3.47 -9.80 -4.10
N VAL A 110 -3.35 -10.42 -5.28
CA VAL A 110 -3.64 -11.84 -5.50
C VAL A 110 -2.51 -12.48 -6.30
N GLU A 111 -1.88 -13.53 -5.76
CA GLU A 111 -0.68 -14.16 -6.33
C GLU A 111 -0.88 -14.79 -7.73
N ASP A 112 -2.11 -15.16 -8.09
CA ASP A 112 -2.45 -15.91 -9.29
C ASP A 112 -2.91 -15.05 -10.48
N ALA A 113 -2.50 -13.78 -10.54
CA ALA A 113 -2.87 -12.88 -11.61
C ALA A 113 -2.56 -13.46 -13.01
N PRO A 114 -3.46 -13.31 -14.01
CA PRO A 114 -3.24 -13.80 -15.37
C PRO A 114 -1.99 -13.19 -16.01
N GLU A 115 -1.31 -13.96 -16.86
CA GLU A 115 -0.14 -13.50 -17.62
C GLU A 115 -0.59 -12.86 -18.94
N PHE A 116 -0.01 -11.72 -19.27
CA PHE A 116 -0.30 -10.91 -20.46
C PHE A 116 0.98 -10.58 -21.23
N ALA A 117 0.87 -10.44 -22.55
CA ALA A 117 1.93 -9.94 -23.40
C ALA A 117 1.96 -8.40 -23.38
N GLY A 118 3.08 -7.81 -23.79
CA GLY A 118 3.20 -6.36 -23.92
C GLY A 118 2.19 -5.82 -24.93
N GLY A 119 1.35 -4.88 -24.48
CA GLY A 119 0.30 -4.23 -25.26
C GLY A 119 -1.08 -4.86 -25.12
N ASP A 120 -1.22 -5.94 -24.34
CA ASP A 120 -2.52 -6.50 -24.02
C ASP A 120 -3.33 -5.57 -23.10
N ASP A 121 -4.64 -5.80 -23.07
CA ASP A 121 -5.58 -5.16 -22.17
C ASP A 121 -5.77 -6.01 -20.91
N ILE A 122 -5.37 -5.46 -19.75
CA ILE A 122 -5.50 -6.12 -18.45
C ILE A 122 -6.80 -5.74 -17.72
N SER A 123 -7.63 -4.85 -18.29
CA SER A 123 -8.88 -4.41 -17.65
C SER A 123 -9.80 -5.60 -17.37
N GLY A 124 -9.79 -6.62 -18.23
CA GLY A 124 -10.62 -7.82 -18.09
C GLY A 124 -12.12 -7.53 -18.10
N GLY A 125 -12.53 -6.34 -18.55
CA GLY A 125 -13.91 -5.84 -18.47
C GLY A 125 -14.22 -4.93 -17.29
N ALA A 126 -13.21 -4.50 -16.51
CA ALA A 126 -13.37 -3.43 -15.53
C ALA A 126 -13.95 -2.16 -16.19
N GLY A 127 -14.88 -1.49 -15.49
CA GLY A 127 -15.46 -0.22 -15.94
C GLY A 127 -14.47 0.94 -15.83
N GLY A 128 -14.51 1.88 -16.78
CA GLY A 128 -13.77 3.13 -16.71
C GLY A 128 -13.23 3.63 -18.04
N GLU A 129 -12.59 4.80 -18.00
CA GLU A 129 -11.98 5.41 -19.18
C GLU A 129 -10.69 4.69 -19.57
N LEU A 130 -10.50 4.41 -20.86
CA LEU A 130 -9.31 3.71 -21.36
C LEU A 130 -8.03 4.46 -21.00
N CYS A 131 -7.06 3.75 -20.41
CA CYS A 131 -5.75 4.27 -20.09
C CYS A 131 -4.65 3.33 -20.63
N PHE A 132 -3.66 3.91 -21.29
CA PHE A 132 -2.45 3.23 -21.71
C PHE A 132 -1.33 3.48 -20.71
N TYR A 133 -0.69 2.42 -20.27
CA TYR A 133 0.37 2.43 -19.29
C TYR A 133 1.66 2.01 -19.96
N SER A 134 2.74 2.77 -19.79
CA SER A 134 4.03 2.45 -20.40
C SER A 134 5.22 2.93 -19.57
N GLY A 135 6.39 2.37 -19.83
CA GLY A 135 7.63 2.79 -19.18
C GLY A 135 8.73 1.74 -19.31
N ARG A 136 9.74 1.86 -18.45
CA ARG A 136 10.88 0.94 -18.38
C ARG A 136 11.14 0.48 -16.95
N VAL A 137 11.71 -0.72 -16.82
CA VAL A 137 12.32 -1.23 -15.60
C VAL A 137 13.83 -1.11 -15.74
N LEU A 138 14.44 -0.33 -14.87
CA LEU A 138 15.85 0.05 -14.90
C LEU A 138 16.55 -0.33 -13.58
N SER A 139 17.86 -0.50 -13.62
CA SER A 139 18.69 -0.52 -12.42
C SER A 139 18.98 0.91 -11.92
N ALA A 140 19.50 1.04 -10.71
CA ALA A 140 20.02 2.31 -10.18
C ALA A 140 21.07 3.01 -11.08
N THR A 141 21.74 2.26 -11.96
CA THR A 141 22.71 2.81 -12.95
C THR A 141 22.06 3.20 -14.28
N GLY A 142 20.73 3.13 -14.40
CA GLY A 142 19.97 3.39 -15.62
C GLY A 142 20.07 2.28 -16.66
N THR A 143 20.54 1.08 -16.29
CA THR A 143 20.64 -0.06 -17.21
C THR A 143 19.28 -0.75 -17.30
N PRO A 144 18.76 -1.02 -18.51
CA PRO A 144 17.52 -1.77 -18.66
C PRO A 144 17.57 -3.16 -18.03
N ILE A 145 16.49 -3.56 -17.37
CA ILE A 145 16.33 -4.88 -16.75
C ILE A 145 15.33 -5.69 -17.59
N PRO A 146 15.81 -6.61 -18.47
CA PRO A 146 14.94 -7.43 -19.28
C PRO A 146 14.30 -8.56 -18.48
N GLY A 147 13.07 -8.92 -18.83
CA GLY A 147 12.36 -10.06 -18.23
C GLY A 147 11.92 -9.86 -16.77
N ALA A 148 11.99 -8.65 -16.24
CA ALA A 148 11.45 -8.31 -14.92
C ALA A 148 9.96 -8.64 -14.88
N ARG A 149 9.51 -9.35 -13.84
CA ARG A 149 8.11 -9.68 -13.62
C ARG A 149 7.43 -8.45 -13.03
N ILE A 150 6.37 -7.98 -13.68
CA ILE A 150 5.59 -6.80 -13.30
C ILE A 150 4.18 -7.27 -13.01
N GLU A 151 3.77 -7.22 -11.75
CA GLU A 151 2.39 -7.43 -11.35
C GLU A 151 1.72 -6.08 -11.12
N VAL A 152 0.52 -5.94 -11.65
CA VAL A 152 -0.26 -4.71 -11.61
C VAL A 152 -1.68 -5.02 -11.20
N TRP A 153 -2.24 -4.18 -10.33
CA TRP A 153 -3.65 -4.24 -9.94
C TRP A 153 -4.16 -2.84 -9.59
N HIS A 154 -5.43 -2.56 -9.87
CA HIS A 154 -6.08 -1.30 -9.53
C HIS A 154 -7.61 -1.48 -9.47
N SER A 155 -8.32 -0.47 -8.99
CA SER A 155 -9.77 -0.46 -8.97
C SER A 155 -10.38 -0.11 -10.33
N ASP A 156 -11.65 -0.45 -10.52
CA ASP A 156 -12.50 0.08 -11.59
C ASP A 156 -12.97 1.53 -11.30
N ASP A 157 -13.87 2.05 -12.14
CA ASP A 157 -14.50 3.37 -12.04
C ASP A 157 -15.52 3.52 -10.90
N GLU A 158 -15.90 2.43 -10.24
CA GLU A 158 -16.67 2.43 -9.00
C GLU A 158 -15.76 2.40 -7.76
N GLY A 159 -14.45 2.29 -7.95
CA GLY A 159 -13.47 2.23 -6.85
C GLY A 159 -13.33 0.85 -6.22
N ASN A 160 -13.77 -0.22 -6.90
CA ASN A 160 -13.69 -1.59 -6.41
C ASN A 160 -12.59 -2.39 -7.13
N TYR A 161 -11.90 -3.24 -6.39
CA TYR A 161 -11.05 -4.29 -6.94
C TYR A 161 -11.89 -5.53 -7.28
N ASP A 162 -11.45 -6.32 -8.25
CA ASP A 162 -12.15 -7.52 -8.70
C ASP A 162 -12.50 -8.49 -7.54
N VAL A 163 -11.58 -8.67 -6.59
CA VAL A 163 -11.74 -9.50 -5.38
C VAL A 163 -12.85 -9.04 -4.43
N GLN A 164 -13.34 -7.81 -4.56
CA GLN A 164 -14.43 -7.28 -3.75
C GLN A 164 -15.80 -7.68 -4.31
N TYR A 165 -15.88 -8.07 -5.58
CA TYR A 165 -17.12 -8.54 -6.19
C TYR A 165 -17.38 -10.02 -5.84
N ALA A 166 -18.58 -10.31 -5.35
CA ALA A 166 -18.95 -11.65 -4.91
C ALA A 166 -19.04 -12.67 -6.07
N GLN A 167 -19.32 -12.22 -7.29
CA GLN A 167 -19.57 -13.05 -8.47
C GLN A 167 -19.00 -12.38 -9.73
N LEU A 168 -17.68 -12.46 -9.89
CA LEU A 168 -16.99 -11.98 -11.09
C LEU A 168 -16.46 -13.16 -11.90
N ASP A 169 -16.78 -13.18 -13.19
CA ASP A 169 -16.34 -14.23 -14.12
C ASP A 169 -14.95 -13.89 -14.68
N GLY A 170 -13.92 -13.92 -13.82
CA GLY A 170 -12.53 -13.71 -14.20
C GLY A 170 -11.81 -12.66 -13.36
N ALA A 171 -10.57 -12.37 -13.74
CA ALA A 171 -9.80 -11.27 -13.15
C ALA A 171 -10.10 -9.97 -13.89
N GLN A 172 -10.25 -8.87 -13.15
CA GLN A 172 -10.44 -7.52 -13.70
C GLN A 172 -9.46 -6.55 -13.07
N GLY A 173 -8.95 -5.61 -13.87
CA GLY A 173 -8.02 -4.58 -13.42
C GLY A 173 -6.73 -5.13 -12.80
N ARG A 174 -6.37 -6.40 -13.06
CA ARG A 174 -5.14 -7.03 -12.56
C ARG A 174 -4.49 -7.92 -13.60
N GLY A 175 -3.16 -7.98 -13.59
CA GLY A 175 -2.40 -8.79 -14.52
C GLY A 175 -0.92 -8.85 -14.20
N ARG A 176 -0.23 -9.72 -14.92
CA ARG A 176 1.20 -9.92 -14.84
C ARG A 176 1.83 -9.84 -16.22
N LEU A 177 2.88 -9.05 -16.33
CA LEU A 177 3.62 -8.82 -17.56
C LEU A 177 5.11 -9.02 -17.32
N ARG A 178 5.88 -8.96 -18.42
CA ARG A 178 7.34 -8.94 -18.37
C ARG A 178 7.91 -7.78 -19.16
N SER A 179 8.97 -7.18 -18.65
CA SER A 179 9.74 -6.20 -19.43
C SER A 179 10.44 -6.86 -20.62
N ASP A 180 10.53 -6.14 -21.74
CA ASP A 180 11.19 -6.60 -22.96
C ASP A 180 12.73 -6.52 -22.87
N ALA A 181 13.42 -6.76 -23.98
CA ALA A 181 14.88 -6.73 -24.05
C ALA A 181 15.50 -5.35 -23.72
N ASP A 182 14.75 -4.26 -23.92
CA ASP A 182 15.12 -2.88 -23.59
C ASP A 182 14.52 -2.45 -22.25
N GLY A 183 14.05 -3.40 -21.43
CA GLY A 183 13.41 -3.16 -20.14
C GLY A 183 12.04 -2.51 -20.23
N ARG A 184 11.43 -2.39 -21.41
CA ARG A 184 10.15 -1.70 -21.58
C ARG A 184 8.98 -2.56 -21.12
N TYR A 185 7.96 -1.92 -20.58
CA TYR A 185 6.64 -2.52 -20.37
C TYR A 185 5.58 -1.60 -20.98
N TRP A 186 4.49 -2.19 -21.46
CA TRP A 186 3.32 -1.45 -21.91
C TRP A 186 2.08 -2.35 -21.87
N PHE A 187 0.93 -1.78 -21.53
CA PHE A 187 -0.38 -2.44 -21.50
C PHE A 187 -1.48 -1.38 -21.52
N SER A 188 -2.73 -1.79 -21.76
CA SER A 188 -3.90 -0.95 -21.52
C SER A 188 -4.75 -1.47 -20.38
N SER A 189 -5.49 -0.56 -19.74
CA SER A 189 -6.54 -0.89 -18.77
C SER A 189 -7.50 0.31 -18.67
N VAL A 190 -8.17 0.48 -17.53
CA VAL A 190 -8.95 1.67 -17.21
C VAL A 190 -8.19 2.63 -16.29
N LEU A 191 -8.57 3.91 -16.31
CA LEU A 191 -8.08 4.95 -15.41
C LEU A 191 -8.59 4.68 -13.98
N PRO A 192 -7.74 4.59 -12.95
CA PRO A 192 -8.20 4.42 -11.58
C PRO A 192 -8.90 5.70 -11.08
N VAL A 193 -9.80 5.52 -10.12
CA VAL A 193 -10.49 6.61 -9.41
C VAL A 193 -10.14 6.55 -7.92
N PRO A 194 -10.27 7.67 -7.17
CA PRO A 194 -10.14 7.61 -5.73
C PRO A 194 -11.28 6.79 -5.12
N TYR A 195 -10.97 6.03 -4.08
CA TYR A 195 -11.93 5.11 -3.45
C TYR A 195 -11.73 5.05 -1.93
N PRO A 196 -12.77 4.73 -1.15
CA PRO A 196 -12.64 4.60 0.29
C PRO A 196 -12.07 3.24 0.68
N ILE A 197 -11.22 3.20 1.71
CA ILE A 197 -10.92 1.95 2.42
C ILE A 197 -12.19 1.41 3.11
N PRO A 198 -12.27 0.10 3.43
CA PRO A 198 -13.37 -0.43 4.23
C PRO A 198 -13.59 0.38 5.52
N HIS A 199 -14.78 0.94 5.69
CA HIS A 199 -15.09 1.90 6.76
C HIS A 199 -16.39 1.57 7.53
N ASP A 200 -16.93 0.38 7.35
CA ASP A 200 -18.08 -0.17 8.07
C ASP A 200 -17.70 -0.85 9.40
N GLY A 201 -16.39 -1.00 9.66
CA GLY A 201 -15.84 -1.66 10.85
C GLY A 201 -15.32 -0.70 11.93
N PRO A 202 -14.64 -1.23 12.96
CA PRO A 202 -14.00 -0.43 14.00
C PRO A 202 -13.06 0.64 13.44
N VAL A 203 -12.27 0.35 12.40
CA VAL A 203 -11.37 1.36 11.83
C VAL A 203 -12.15 2.55 11.26
N GLY A 204 -13.24 2.31 10.55
CA GLY A 204 -14.13 3.37 10.07
C GLY A 204 -14.72 4.21 11.22
N GLN A 205 -15.09 3.59 12.33
CA GLN A 205 -15.55 4.30 13.53
C GLN A 205 -14.45 5.19 14.13
N LEU A 206 -13.20 4.72 14.16
CA LEU A 206 -12.05 5.50 14.62
C LEU A 206 -11.81 6.71 13.71
N LEU A 207 -11.83 6.52 12.39
CA LEU A 207 -11.66 7.61 11.43
C LEU A 207 -12.77 8.65 11.56
N ALA A 208 -14.03 8.21 11.65
CA ALA A 208 -15.18 9.09 11.86
C ALA A 208 -15.04 9.90 13.17
N ALA A 209 -14.64 9.25 14.26
CA ALA A 209 -14.40 9.93 15.54
C ALA A 209 -13.25 10.95 15.46
N ALA A 210 -12.21 10.66 14.66
CA ALA A 210 -11.08 11.54 14.40
C ALA A 210 -11.35 12.60 13.31
N LYS A 211 -12.56 12.61 12.70
CA LYS A 211 -12.90 13.45 11.54
C LYS A 211 -11.91 13.30 10.37
N ARG A 212 -11.46 12.06 10.15
CA ARG A 212 -10.61 11.68 9.03
C ARG A 212 -11.45 11.02 7.94
N ASP A 213 -11.12 11.32 6.70
CA ASP A 213 -11.69 10.64 5.54
C ASP A 213 -11.12 9.21 5.41
N SER A 214 -11.90 8.30 4.83
CA SER A 214 -11.48 6.95 4.44
C SER A 214 -10.93 6.89 3.00
N MET A 215 -10.98 7.99 2.26
CA MET A 215 -10.57 8.03 0.86
C MET A 215 -9.07 7.86 0.66
N ARG A 216 -8.73 7.08 -0.37
CA ARG A 216 -7.39 7.00 -0.95
C ARG A 216 -7.41 7.71 -2.31
N PRO A 217 -6.35 8.46 -2.67
CA PRO A 217 -6.22 9.04 -3.99
C PRO A 217 -6.18 7.96 -5.08
N ALA A 218 -6.60 8.28 -6.30
CA ALA A 218 -6.52 7.36 -7.44
C ALA A 218 -5.08 6.86 -7.64
N HIS A 219 -4.90 5.55 -7.77
CA HIS A 219 -3.59 4.94 -7.97
C HIS A 219 -3.65 3.58 -8.65
N VAL A 220 -2.51 3.18 -9.20
CA VAL A 220 -2.26 1.84 -9.72
C VAL A 220 -1.16 1.19 -8.88
N HIS A 221 -1.38 -0.04 -8.43
CA HIS A 221 -0.37 -0.80 -7.72
C HIS A 221 0.59 -1.51 -8.67
N PHE A 222 1.85 -1.61 -8.24
CA PHE A 222 2.88 -2.39 -8.94
C PHE A 222 3.68 -3.23 -7.93
N GLN A 223 3.91 -4.49 -8.27
CA GLN A 223 4.95 -5.31 -7.65
C GLN A 223 5.91 -5.80 -8.74
N ILE A 224 7.18 -5.41 -8.63
CA ILE A 224 8.19 -5.67 -9.67
C ILE A 224 9.34 -6.46 -9.06
N SER A 225 9.69 -7.57 -9.71
CA SER A 225 10.80 -8.43 -9.29
C SER A 225 11.66 -8.86 -10.46
N ALA A 226 12.96 -8.95 -10.23
CA ALA A 226 13.94 -9.43 -11.20
C ALA A 226 15.09 -10.14 -10.47
N PRO A 227 15.71 -11.18 -11.07
CA PRO A 227 16.86 -11.85 -10.46
C PRO A 227 17.99 -10.86 -10.14
N GLY A 228 18.46 -10.88 -8.88
CA GLY A 228 19.52 -9.99 -8.39
C GLY A 228 19.05 -8.61 -7.91
N PHE A 229 17.75 -8.34 -7.97
CA PHE A 229 17.15 -7.08 -7.52
C PHE A 229 16.19 -7.30 -6.34
N ALA A 230 16.07 -6.30 -5.48
CA ALA A 230 15.05 -6.28 -4.44
C ALA A 230 13.66 -6.19 -5.09
N THR A 231 12.69 -6.91 -4.55
CA THR A 231 11.29 -6.76 -4.99
C THR A 231 10.79 -5.38 -4.61
N LEU A 232 10.34 -4.62 -5.61
CA LEU A 232 9.69 -3.33 -5.42
C LEU A 232 8.18 -3.55 -5.29
N THR A 233 7.58 -3.11 -4.18
CA THR A 233 6.13 -2.90 -4.09
C THR A 233 5.88 -1.41 -4.02
N THR A 234 5.13 -0.85 -4.97
CA THR A 234 4.90 0.59 -5.07
C THR A 234 3.50 0.89 -5.63
N HIS A 235 3.12 2.17 -5.61
CA HIS A 235 1.94 2.70 -6.26
C HIS A 235 2.35 3.83 -7.20
N VAL A 236 1.55 4.09 -8.22
CA VAL A 236 1.61 5.32 -9.02
C VAL A 236 0.31 6.07 -8.82
N PHE A 237 0.40 7.31 -8.32
CA PHE A 237 -0.76 8.14 -7.99
C PHE A 237 -1.08 9.12 -9.12
N VAL A 238 -2.37 9.40 -9.33
CA VAL A 238 -2.83 10.35 -10.34
C VAL A 238 -2.61 11.79 -9.86
N ALA A 239 -1.84 12.57 -10.61
CA ALA A 239 -1.61 13.99 -10.32
C ALA A 239 -2.93 14.79 -10.35
N GLY A 240 -3.11 15.67 -9.36
CA GLY A 240 -4.30 16.50 -9.23
C GLY A 240 -5.50 15.83 -8.57
N ASP A 241 -5.37 14.58 -8.11
CA ASP A 241 -6.41 13.91 -7.32
C ASP A 241 -6.67 14.70 -6.01
N PRO A 242 -7.96 14.93 -5.64
CA PRO A 242 -8.32 15.76 -4.49
C PRO A 242 -7.89 15.18 -3.13
N TYR A 243 -7.57 13.88 -3.05
CA TYR A 243 -7.13 13.23 -1.82
C TYR A 243 -5.62 13.17 -1.68
N LEU A 244 -4.85 13.64 -2.66
CA LEU A 244 -3.43 13.91 -2.47
C LEU A 244 -3.23 14.89 -1.30
N GLY A 245 -2.33 14.57 -0.38
CA GLY A 245 -2.11 15.27 0.88
C GLY A 245 -2.96 14.75 2.04
N SER A 246 -3.87 13.81 1.79
CA SER A 246 -4.84 13.31 2.77
C SER A 246 -5.18 11.83 2.64
N ASP A 247 -4.35 11.05 1.93
CA ASP A 247 -4.50 9.59 1.80
C ASP A 247 -4.72 8.94 3.19
N ALA A 248 -5.83 8.22 3.34
CA ALA A 248 -6.23 7.58 4.60
C ALA A 248 -5.15 6.64 5.18
N VAL A 249 -4.27 6.11 4.33
CA VAL A 249 -3.20 5.16 4.72
C VAL A 249 -1.79 5.71 4.56
N PHE A 250 -1.64 7.01 4.24
CA PHE A 250 -0.35 7.68 4.11
C PHE A 250 0.60 7.04 3.06
N GLY A 251 0.06 6.42 2.02
CA GLY A 251 0.82 5.68 1.01
C GLY A 251 1.46 6.56 -0.06
N GLU A 252 1.00 7.80 -0.20
CA GLU A 252 1.49 8.76 -1.19
C GLU A 252 2.92 9.25 -0.90
N LYS A 253 3.65 9.49 -1.99
CA LYS A 253 4.98 10.14 -2.00
C LYS A 253 5.07 10.98 -3.26
N ASP A 254 5.63 12.18 -3.18
CA ASP A 254 5.76 13.09 -4.33
C ASP A 254 6.42 12.43 -5.54
N SER A 255 7.43 11.58 -5.30
CA SER A 255 8.15 10.84 -6.34
C SER A 255 7.29 9.82 -7.09
N LEU A 256 6.09 9.48 -6.58
CA LEU A 256 5.17 8.49 -7.12
C LEU A 256 3.93 9.12 -7.77
N VAL A 257 3.79 10.45 -7.73
CA VAL A 257 2.69 11.18 -8.38
C VAL A 257 3.02 11.42 -9.85
N ARG A 258 2.14 10.99 -10.77
CA ARG A 258 2.35 11.10 -12.22
C ARG A 258 1.17 11.73 -12.93
N ASP A 259 1.46 12.43 -14.02
CA ASP A 259 0.43 12.95 -14.90
C ASP A 259 -0.21 11.79 -15.67
N PHE A 260 -1.55 11.73 -15.61
CA PHE A 260 -2.35 10.90 -16.49
C PHE A 260 -2.89 11.82 -17.57
N VAL A 261 -2.23 11.81 -18.72
CA VAL A 261 -2.50 12.79 -19.79
C VAL A 261 -3.73 12.36 -20.56
N ARG A 262 -4.77 13.19 -20.55
CA ARG A 262 -5.97 13.00 -21.37
C ARG A 262 -5.70 13.39 -22.82
N HIS A 263 -6.10 12.52 -23.73
CA HIS A 263 -6.11 12.73 -25.17
C HIS A 263 -7.55 12.70 -25.69
N ASP A 264 -7.86 13.57 -26.64
CA ASP A 264 -9.13 13.47 -27.37
C ASP A 264 -9.13 12.24 -28.30
N ALA A 265 -10.30 11.92 -28.86
CA ALA A 265 -10.45 10.87 -29.87
C ALA A 265 -9.43 11.01 -31.00
N GLY A 266 -8.74 9.93 -31.35
CA GLY A 266 -7.64 9.95 -32.30
C GLY A 266 -6.81 8.68 -32.32
N LEU A 267 -5.58 8.80 -32.86
CA LEU A 267 -4.62 7.70 -32.92
C LEU A 267 -4.05 7.42 -31.51
N ALA A 268 -4.28 6.21 -31.01
CA ALA A 268 -3.79 5.73 -29.73
C ALA A 268 -2.36 5.14 -29.85
N PRO A 269 -1.64 4.98 -28.72
CA PRO A 269 -0.27 4.44 -28.71
C PRO A 269 -0.11 3.05 -29.32
N ASP A 270 -1.16 2.22 -29.27
CA ASP A 270 -1.19 0.88 -29.85
C ASP A 270 -1.53 0.86 -31.36
N GLY A 271 -1.69 2.05 -31.96
CA GLY A 271 -2.01 2.21 -33.38
C GLY A 271 -3.50 2.14 -33.73
N ARG A 272 -4.39 1.89 -32.77
CA ARG A 272 -5.83 1.98 -32.99
C ARG A 272 -6.26 3.44 -33.16
N VAL A 273 -7.30 3.67 -33.96
CA VAL A 273 -7.99 4.98 -34.01
C VAL A 273 -9.24 4.87 -33.14
N LEU A 274 -9.28 5.66 -32.07
CA LEU A 274 -10.37 5.68 -31.10
C LEU A 274 -11.32 6.83 -31.41
N ASP A 275 -12.61 6.59 -31.23
CA ASP A 275 -13.69 7.58 -31.35
C ASP A 275 -14.02 8.29 -30.02
N THR A 276 -13.36 7.86 -28.94
CA THR A 276 -13.50 8.37 -27.57
C THR A 276 -12.15 8.85 -27.04
N ALA A 277 -12.20 9.68 -26.00
CA ALA A 277 -11.01 10.13 -25.29
C ALA A 277 -10.34 8.95 -24.55
N PHE A 278 -9.04 9.07 -24.33
CA PHE A 278 -8.24 8.09 -23.60
C PHE A 278 -7.14 8.78 -22.80
N PHE A 279 -6.50 8.03 -21.92
CA PHE A 279 -5.42 8.52 -21.06
C PHE A 279 -4.10 7.80 -21.34
N THR A 280 -2.98 8.45 -21.04
CA THR A 280 -1.66 7.82 -21.01
C THR A 280 -0.94 8.10 -19.70
N MET A 281 -0.28 7.08 -19.15
CA MET A 281 0.62 7.18 -18.02
C MET A 281 1.99 6.60 -18.42
N ASP A 282 3.03 7.42 -18.28
CA ASP A 282 4.42 7.01 -18.51
C ASP A 282 5.20 7.03 -17.20
N PHE A 283 5.81 5.90 -16.82
CA PHE A 283 6.65 5.84 -15.63
C PHE A 283 7.76 4.80 -15.71
N ASP A 284 9.00 5.25 -15.51
CA ASP A 284 10.13 4.35 -15.36
C ASP A 284 10.31 3.93 -13.89
N PHE A 285 10.36 2.61 -13.66
CA PHE A 285 10.69 2.01 -12.38
C PHE A 285 12.20 1.75 -12.29
N VAL A 286 12.78 2.09 -11.14
CA VAL A 286 14.19 1.84 -10.84
C VAL A 286 14.28 0.87 -9.67
N LEU A 287 14.89 -0.29 -9.88
CA LEU A 287 15.08 -1.32 -8.87
C LEU A 287 16.45 -1.22 -8.21
N ASP A 288 16.48 -1.42 -6.90
CA ASP A 288 17.69 -1.62 -6.13
C ASP A 288 18.17 -3.07 -6.21
N VAL A 289 19.48 -3.26 -6.02
CA VAL A 289 20.07 -4.60 -5.91
C VAL A 289 19.53 -5.30 -4.66
N ALA A 290 19.33 -6.61 -4.73
CA ALA A 290 18.97 -7.39 -3.56
C ALA A 290 20.14 -7.34 -2.54
N ASP A 291 19.83 -7.17 -1.26
CA ASP A 291 20.82 -7.36 -0.21
C ASP A 291 21.38 -8.78 -0.31
N SER A 292 22.71 -8.89 -0.29
CA SER A 292 23.38 -10.19 -0.22
C SER A 292 23.04 -10.85 1.11
N VAL A 293 22.23 -11.91 1.06
CA VAL A 293 21.89 -12.81 2.19
C VAL A 293 23.15 -13.46 2.77
#